data_AF-A0A2J8IVP4-F1
#
_entry.id   AF-A0A2J8IVP4-F1
#
_cell.length_a   1.000
_cell.length_b   1.000
_cell.length_c   1.000
_cell.angle_alpha   90.00
_cell.angle_beta   90.00
_cell.angle_gamma   90.00
#
_symmetry.space_group_name_H-M   'P 1'
#
loop_
_entity.id
_entity.type
_entity.pdbx_description
1 polymer ?
#
loop_
_entity_poly.entity_id
_entity_poly.type
_entity_poly.pdbx_seq_one_letter_code
_entity_poly.pdbx_strand_id
1 'polypeptide(L)'
;MRNSVTVYHDDNTQGVELYVKVTGIPYGIKYDKAWLMNSIQSNCSVPFTPVDFHYIRNRACFFVQVASAASALKDVSYKIYDDENQKICIFVNHFTAPYSVKNKLKPGQMEMLKLTMNKRYNVSQQALDLQNLRFDPDLMGRDIDIILNRRNCMAATLKIIERNFPERRLPKSRS
;
A
#
# COMPACT_ATOMS: atom_id res chain seq x y z
N MET A 1 27.10 36.43 -25.73
CA MET A 1 26.65 35.05 -26.05
C MET A 1 26.11 34.42 -24.77
N ARG A 2 24.78 34.33 -24.63
CA ARG A 2 24.07 33.59 -23.60
C ARG A 2 23.15 32.63 -24.36
N ASN A 3 23.44 31.34 -24.31
CA ASN A 3 22.52 30.32 -24.85
C ASN A 3 21.51 29.96 -23.77
N SER A 4 20.28 30.41 -23.96
CA SER A 4 19.08 29.92 -23.30
C SER A 4 18.78 28.51 -23.80
N VAL A 5 18.78 27.53 -22.89
CA VAL A 5 18.25 26.19 -23.14
C VAL A 5 16.77 26.21 -22.75
N THR A 6 15.91 26.06 -23.75
CA THR A 6 14.47 25.90 -23.58
C THR A 6 14.20 24.51 -22.99
N VAL A 7 13.70 24.46 -21.76
CA VAL A 7 13.20 23.22 -21.16
C VAL A 7 11.77 23.04 -21.62
N TYR A 8 11.50 21.98 -22.39
CA TYR A 8 10.14 21.55 -22.69
C TYR A 8 9.47 21.08 -21.39
N HIS A 9 8.44 21.79 -20.96
CA HIS A 9 7.51 21.30 -19.95
C HIS A 9 6.56 20.31 -20.62
N ASP A 10 6.77 19.02 -20.38
CA ASP A 10 5.74 18.01 -20.60
C ASP A 10 4.73 18.06 -19.44
N ASP A 11 3.59 18.69 -19.71
CA ASP A 11 2.39 18.75 -18.85
C ASP A 11 1.64 17.40 -18.84
N ASN A 12 2.32 16.33 -18.42
CA ASN A 12 1.65 15.08 -18.06
C ASN A 12 2.27 14.40 -16.83
N THR A 13 2.70 15.21 -15.86
CA THR A 13 3.10 14.70 -14.54
C THR A 13 1.89 14.68 -13.62
N GLN A 14 0.99 13.71 -13.81
CA GLN A 14 0.01 13.40 -12.78
C GLN A 14 0.75 12.77 -11.58
N GLY A 15 1.23 13.67 -10.72
CA GLY A 15 1.86 13.47 -9.41
C GLY A 15 2.37 12.06 -9.12
N VAL A 16 3.63 11.79 -9.47
CA VAL A 16 4.37 10.69 -8.84
C VAL A 16 4.46 11.01 -7.34
N GLU A 17 3.55 10.44 -6.54
CA GLU A 17 3.68 10.39 -5.09
C GLU A 17 5.04 9.73 -4.79
N LEU A 18 6.04 10.55 -4.52
CA LEU A 18 7.38 10.10 -4.13
C LEU A 18 7.30 9.66 -2.67
N TYR A 19 6.97 8.37 -2.46
CA TYR A 19 7.03 7.78 -1.13
C TYR A 19 8.48 7.76 -0.65
N VAL A 20 8.73 8.34 0.53
CA VAL A 20 10.03 8.27 1.16
C VAL A 20 10.02 7.07 2.10
N LYS A 21 10.99 6.16 1.94
CA LYS A 21 11.18 5.05 2.87
C LYS A 21 12.03 5.55 4.03
N VAL A 22 11.48 5.45 5.23
CA VAL A 22 12.33 5.51 6.41
C VAL A 22 13.05 4.17 6.48
N THR A 23 14.30 4.15 6.02
CA THR A 23 15.09 2.92 5.97
C THR A 23 15.66 2.64 7.34
N GLY A 24 14.77 2.11 8.17
CA GLY A 24 15.13 1.27 9.28
C GLY A 24 15.60 2.04 10.48
N ILE A 25 14.68 2.29 11.40
CA ILE A 25 15.02 2.57 12.79
C ILE A 25 15.83 1.36 13.28
N PRO A 26 17.16 1.50 13.50
CA PRO A 26 18.00 0.39 13.93
C PRO A 26 17.50 -0.15 15.26
N TYR A 27 17.61 -1.46 15.44
CA TYR A 27 17.10 -2.16 16.61
C TYR A 27 15.59 -1.99 16.84
N GLY A 28 14.85 -1.50 15.82
CA GLY A 28 13.45 -1.15 15.97
C GLY A 28 12.51 -2.31 16.32
N ILE A 29 12.97 -3.57 16.18
CA ILE A 29 12.21 -4.75 16.63
C ILE A 29 12.08 -4.82 18.16
N LYS A 30 12.97 -4.14 18.90
CA LYS A 30 12.97 -4.12 20.37
C LYS A 30 11.83 -3.29 20.95
N TYR A 31 11.24 -2.42 20.13
CA TYR A 31 10.20 -1.50 20.54
C TYR A 31 8.81 -2.00 20.14
N ASP A 32 7.84 -1.81 21.03
CA ASP A 32 6.44 -1.93 20.66
C ASP A 32 6.12 -0.95 19.52
N LYS A 33 5.32 -1.42 18.55
CA LYS A 33 4.96 -0.62 17.38
C LYS A 33 4.18 0.63 17.76
N ALA A 34 3.18 0.52 18.63
CA ALA A 34 2.33 1.65 18.98
C ALA A 34 3.14 2.69 19.75
N TRP A 35 3.94 2.26 20.72
CA TRP A 35 4.89 3.11 21.43
C TRP A 35 5.83 3.83 20.46
N LEU A 36 6.49 3.10 19.55
CA LEU A 36 7.47 3.68 18.64
C LEU A 36 6.83 4.74 17.73
N MET A 37 5.66 4.45 17.16
CA MET A 37 4.95 5.40 16.30
C MET A 37 4.48 6.63 17.07
N ASN A 38 3.96 6.45 18.29
CA ASN A 38 3.51 7.55 19.13
C ASN A 38 4.67 8.45 19.57
N SER A 39 5.77 7.86 20.02
CA SER A 39 6.98 8.60 20.42
C SER A 39 7.54 9.44 19.27
N ILE A 40 7.55 8.90 18.05
CA ILE A 40 7.97 9.65 16.86
C ILE A 40 6.97 10.76 16.55
N GLN A 41 5.67 10.47 16.55
CA GLN A 41 4.63 11.46 16.24
C GLN A 41 4.61 12.62 17.24
N SER A 42 4.81 12.37 18.54
CA SER A 42 4.84 13.41 19.57
C SER A 42 6.04 14.36 19.46
N ASN A 43 7.14 13.92 18.82
CA ASN A 43 8.33 14.74 18.61
C ASN A 43 8.40 15.35 17.20
N CYS A 44 7.55 14.88 16.29
CA CYS A 44 7.51 15.34 14.91
C CYS A 44 6.57 16.55 14.77
N SER A 45 7.06 17.62 14.14
CA SER A 45 6.27 18.84 13.89
C SER A 45 5.18 18.65 12.83
N VAL A 46 5.28 17.59 12.02
CA VAL A 46 4.36 17.28 10.92
C VAL A 46 3.62 15.99 11.25
N PRO A 47 2.28 15.94 11.20
CA PRO A 47 1.54 14.69 11.33
C PRO A 47 1.85 13.78 10.14
N PHE A 48 2.05 12.49 10.40
CA PHE A 48 2.27 11.50 9.35
C PHE A 48 1.51 10.21 9.63
N THR A 49 1.16 9.49 8.56
CA THR A 49 0.61 8.13 8.66
C THR A 49 1.67 7.16 8.17
N PRO A 50 2.17 6.24 9.02
CA PRO A 50 3.14 5.24 8.59
C PRO A 50 2.48 4.26 7.63
N VAL A 51 3.01 4.15 6.42
CA VAL A 51 2.53 3.22 5.39
C VAL A 51 3.43 2.00 5.37
N ASP A 52 2.81 0.82 5.27
CA ASP A 52 3.52 -0.46 5.15
C ASP A 52 4.59 -0.64 6.24
N PHE A 53 4.19 -0.51 7.51
CA PHE A 53 5.10 -0.77 8.63
C PHE A 53 5.45 -2.26 8.68
N HIS A 54 6.74 -2.59 8.64
CA HIS A 54 7.25 -3.95 8.67
C HIS A 54 8.66 -4.00 9.27
N TYR A 55 9.13 -5.20 9.57
CA TYR A 55 10.50 -5.42 10.05
C TYR A 55 11.37 -6.03 8.95
N ILE A 56 12.56 -5.47 8.75
CA ILE A 56 13.61 -6.07 7.91
C ILE A 56 14.79 -6.36 8.81
N ARG A 57 15.06 -7.64 9.07
CA ARG A 57 16.04 -8.08 10.08
C ARG A 57 15.72 -7.40 11.42
N ASN A 58 16.67 -6.66 11.98
CA ASN A 58 16.52 -5.94 13.25
C ASN A 58 16.13 -4.46 13.07
N ARG A 59 15.39 -4.11 12.02
CA ARG A 59 15.03 -2.72 11.71
C ARG A 59 13.53 -2.58 11.55
N ALA A 60 12.94 -1.56 12.18
CA ALA A 60 11.57 -1.15 11.91
C ALA A 60 11.56 -0.20 10.70
N CYS A 61 10.78 -0.54 9.69
CA CYS A 61 10.70 0.18 8.42
C CYS A 61 9.26 0.60 8.16
N PHE A 62 9.07 1.80 7.61
CA PHE A 62 7.79 2.29 7.11
C PHE A 62 8.04 3.37 6.05
N PHE A 63 6.97 3.75 5.35
CA PHE A 63 6.99 4.79 4.33
C PHE A 63 6.11 5.97 4.73
N VAL A 64 6.47 7.15 4.20
CA VAL A 64 5.66 8.36 4.29
C VAL A 64 5.47 8.97 2.90
N GLN A 65 4.31 9.58 2.66
CA GLN A 65 3.90 10.07 1.33
C GLN A 65 4.44 11.45 0.96
N VAL A 66 4.69 12.32 1.95
CA VAL A 66 4.99 13.73 1.71
C VAL A 66 6.41 14.08 2.14
N ALA A 67 7.08 14.91 1.33
CA ALA A 67 8.46 15.32 1.57
C ALA A 67 8.62 16.10 2.89
N SER A 68 7.61 16.89 3.28
CA SER A 68 7.59 17.61 4.56
C SER A 68 7.65 16.67 5.76
N ALA A 69 6.89 15.57 5.74
CA ALA A 69 6.94 14.55 6.79
C ALA A 69 8.30 13.84 6.81
N ALA A 70 8.88 13.54 5.64
CA ALA A 70 10.21 12.95 5.57
C ALA A 70 11.30 13.86 6.15
N SER A 71 11.24 15.17 5.87
CA SER A 71 12.16 16.15 6.45
C SER A 71 11.99 16.23 7.97
N ALA A 72 10.75 16.36 8.45
CA ALA A 72 10.47 16.43 9.88
C ALA A 72 10.94 15.17 10.63
N LEU A 73 10.80 13.98 10.03
CA LEU A 73 11.32 12.73 10.60
C LEU A 73 12.84 12.69 10.70
N LYS A 74 13.55 13.31 9.74
CA LYS A 74 15.00 13.45 9.81
C LYS A 74 15.40 14.35 10.99
N ASP A 75 14.63 15.42 11.22
CA ASP A 75 14.87 16.35 12.35
C ASP A 75 14.55 15.74 13.71
N VAL A 76 13.70 14.70 13.78
CA VAL A 76 13.38 13.95 15.00
C VAL A 76 14.49 12.96 15.39
N SER A 77 15.34 12.58 14.43
CA SER A 77 16.43 11.63 14.67
C SER A 77 17.29 12.05 15.86
N TYR A 78 17.57 11.11 16.77
CA TYR A 78 18.32 11.31 18.02
C TYR A 78 17.68 12.21 19.08
N LYS A 79 16.41 12.64 18.93
CA LYS A 79 15.67 13.41 19.94
C LYS A 79 14.83 12.55 20.88
N ILE A 80 14.53 11.32 20.49
CA ILE A 80 13.74 10.36 21.28
C ILE A 80 14.69 9.46 22.05
N TYR A 81 14.39 9.23 23.32
CA TYR A 81 15.08 8.28 24.18
C TYR A 81 14.15 7.11 24.48
N ASP A 82 14.70 5.91 24.54
CA ASP A 82 14.01 4.75 25.07
C ASP A 82 14.18 4.62 26.60
N ASP A 83 13.57 3.60 27.17
CA ASP A 83 13.58 3.34 28.62
C ASP A 83 15.00 3.05 29.17
N GLU A 84 15.94 2.69 28.29
CA GLU A 84 17.37 2.50 28.62
C GLU A 84 18.19 3.78 28.40
N ASN A 85 17.52 4.92 28.16
CA ASN A 85 18.12 6.21 27.83
C ASN A 85 18.99 6.17 26.56
N GLN A 86 18.71 5.25 25.62
CA GLN A 86 19.36 5.19 24.32
C GLN A 86 18.61 6.04 23.31
N LYS A 87 19.36 6.80 22.51
CA LYS A 87 18.80 7.65 21.46
C LYS A 87 18.33 6.81 20.27
N ILE A 88 17.10 7.06 19.82
CA ILE A 88 16.56 6.45 18.61
C ILE A 88 17.06 7.19 17.38
N CYS A 89 17.76 6.48 16.50
CA CYS A 89 18.17 6.98 15.19
C CYS A 89 17.11 6.68 14.13
N ILE A 90 16.77 7.69 13.32
CA ILE A 90 15.84 7.58 12.19
C ILE A 90 16.61 7.90 10.90
N PHE A 91 16.61 6.95 9.96
CA PHE A 91 17.21 7.10 8.63
C PHE A 91 16.14 7.28 7.56
N VAL A 92 16.25 8.34 6.76
CA VAL A 92 15.28 8.67 5.72
C VAL A 92 15.97 8.54 4.35
N ASN A 93 15.41 7.71 3.48
CA ASN A 93 15.92 7.47 2.13
C ASN A 93 14.78 7.54 1.10
N HIS A 94 15.06 8.04 -0.08
CA HIS A 94 14.09 8.06 -1.18
C HIS A 94 13.95 6.68 -1.82
N PHE A 95 12.72 6.21 -1.98
CA PHE A 95 12.42 4.96 -2.68
C PHE A 95 11.20 5.17 -3.57
N THR A 96 10.89 4.17 -4.39
CA THR A 96 9.59 4.13 -5.07
C THR A 96 8.54 3.50 -4.15
N ALA A 97 7.27 3.87 -4.33
CA ALA A 97 6.16 3.39 -3.52
C ALA A 97 6.21 1.86 -3.30
N PRO A 98 5.93 1.35 -2.09
CA PRO A 98 5.93 -0.07 -1.84
C PRO A 98 4.84 -0.76 -2.66
N TYR A 99 5.03 -2.05 -2.98
CA TYR A 99 4.05 -2.82 -3.75
C TYR A 99 2.67 -2.88 -3.08
N SER A 100 2.63 -2.80 -1.75
CA SER A 100 1.41 -2.69 -0.93
C SER A 100 0.58 -1.44 -1.24
N VAL A 101 1.19 -0.39 -1.78
CA VAL A 101 0.53 0.83 -2.23
C VAL A 101 0.31 0.82 -3.73
N LYS A 102 1.35 0.48 -4.52
CA LYS A 102 1.28 0.50 -6.00
C LYS A 102 0.17 -0.39 -6.56
N ASN A 103 -0.07 -1.53 -5.92
CA ASN A 103 -1.03 -2.52 -6.42
C ASN A 103 -2.43 -2.37 -5.78
N LYS A 104 -2.71 -1.24 -5.12
CA LYS A 104 -4.04 -1.01 -4.54
C LYS A 104 -4.98 -0.55 -5.65
N LEU A 105 -6.04 -1.31 -5.88
CA LEU A 105 -7.06 -0.97 -6.87
C LEU A 105 -7.80 0.30 -6.44
N LYS A 106 -7.89 1.26 -7.36
CA LYS A 106 -8.73 2.45 -7.20
C LYS A 106 -10.22 2.04 -7.17
N PRO A 107 -11.12 2.85 -6.59
CA PRO A 107 -12.55 2.53 -6.52
C PRO A 107 -13.18 2.13 -7.88
N GLY A 108 -12.88 2.87 -8.96
CA GLY A 108 -13.37 2.52 -10.30
C GLY A 108 -12.82 1.20 -10.84
N GLN A 109 -11.57 0.85 -10.50
CA GLN A 109 -10.98 -0.44 -10.88
C GLN A 109 -11.61 -1.60 -10.08
N MET A 110 -11.96 -1.36 -8.81
CA MET A 110 -12.69 -2.32 -7.99
C MET A 110 -14.07 -2.61 -8.56
N GLU A 111 -14.78 -1.59 -9.03
CA GLU A 111 -16.08 -1.74 -9.68
C GLU A 111 -15.97 -2.52 -11.00
N MET A 112 -14.97 -2.21 -11.81
CA MET A 112 -14.74 -2.96 -13.06
C MET A 112 -14.43 -4.43 -12.79
N LEU A 113 -13.56 -4.71 -11.81
CA LEU A 113 -13.27 -6.09 -11.39
C LEU A 113 -14.55 -6.82 -10.95
N LYS A 114 -15.44 -6.16 -10.21
CA LYS A 114 -16.73 -6.73 -9.83
C LYS A 114 -17.60 -7.04 -11.05
N LEU A 115 -17.70 -6.12 -12.01
CA LEU A 115 -18.49 -6.33 -13.24
C LEU A 115 -17.93 -7.51 -14.06
N THR A 116 -16.61 -7.59 -14.24
CA THR A 116 -15.96 -8.71 -14.93
C THR A 116 -16.23 -10.04 -14.21
N MET A 117 -16.12 -10.08 -12.89
CA MET A 117 -16.42 -11.29 -12.11
C MET A 117 -17.90 -11.68 -12.21
N ASN A 118 -18.83 -10.72 -12.23
CA ASN A 118 -20.25 -11.01 -12.45
C ASN A 118 -20.51 -11.66 -13.82
N LYS A 119 -19.86 -11.19 -14.89
CA LYS A 119 -19.98 -11.78 -16.22
C LYS A 119 -19.41 -13.21 -16.29
N ARG A 120 -18.38 -13.48 -15.50
CA ARG A 120 -17.71 -14.79 -15.40
C ARG A 120 -18.36 -15.75 -14.40
N TYR A 121 -19.45 -15.33 -13.76
CA TYR A 121 -20.17 -16.16 -12.81
C TYR A 121 -21.27 -16.97 -13.51
N ASN A 122 -21.18 -18.29 -13.43
CA ASN A 122 -22.22 -19.19 -13.88
C ASN A 122 -23.24 -19.41 -12.76
N VAL A 123 -24.44 -18.81 -12.91
CA VAL A 123 -25.53 -18.92 -11.92
C VAL A 123 -26.03 -20.37 -11.78
N SER A 124 -26.07 -21.14 -12.87
CA SER A 124 -26.57 -22.52 -12.85
C SER A 124 -25.63 -23.47 -12.09
N GLN A 125 -24.32 -23.28 -12.24
CA GLN A 125 -23.31 -24.10 -11.56
C GLN A 125 -22.83 -23.49 -10.25
N GLN A 126 -23.27 -22.27 -9.93
CA GLN A 126 -22.78 -21.46 -8.82
C GLN A 126 -21.24 -21.35 -8.80
N ALA A 127 -20.65 -21.28 -9.99
CA ALA A 127 -19.20 -21.32 -10.17
C ALA A 127 -18.71 -19.98 -10.74
N LEU A 128 -17.69 -19.42 -10.10
CA LEU A 128 -17.00 -18.23 -10.59
C LEU A 128 -15.72 -18.64 -11.31
N ASP A 129 -15.63 -18.33 -12.60
CA ASP A 129 -14.41 -18.60 -13.38
C ASP A 129 -13.37 -17.47 -13.22
N LEU A 130 -12.25 -17.80 -12.57
CA LEU A 130 -11.10 -16.91 -12.41
C LEU A 130 -9.91 -17.27 -13.32
N GLN A 131 -10.07 -18.25 -14.21
CA GLN A 131 -9.01 -18.64 -15.13
C GLN A 131 -8.65 -17.48 -16.06
N ASN A 132 -7.34 -17.24 -16.20
CA ASN A 132 -6.80 -16.20 -17.07
C ASN A 132 -7.43 -14.81 -16.83
N LEU A 133 -7.85 -14.50 -15.59
CA LEU A 133 -8.51 -13.23 -15.26
C LEU A 133 -7.66 -12.00 -15.65
N ARG A 134 -6.33 -12.09 -15.52
CA ARG A 134 -5.38 -11.06 -15.98
C ARG A 134 -5.59 -10.67 -17.44
N PHE A 135 -6.00 -11.64 -18.27
CA PHE A 135 -6.16 -11.49 -19.72
C PHE A 135 -7.62 -11.27 -20.12
N ASP A 136 -8.49 -10.92 -19.18
CA ASP A 136 -9.87 -10.56 -19.52
C ASP A 136 -9.89 -9.28 -20.38
N PRO A 137 -10.59 -9.26 -21.53
CA PRO A 137 -10.65 -8.09 -22.39
C PRO A 137 -11.19 -6.83 -21.72
N ASP A 138 -12.16 -6.96 -20.79
CA ASP A 138 -12.75 -5.81 -20.08
C ASP A 138 -11.74 -5.16 -19.12
N LEU A 139 -10.79 -5.93 -18.60
CA LEU A 139 -9.73 -5.46 -17.72
C LEU A 139 -8.52 -4.93 -18.51
N MET A 140 -8.08 -5.66 -19.53
CA MET A 140 -6.95 -5.26 -20.38
C MET A 140 -7.26 -3.98 -21.15
N GLY A 141 -8.48 -3.84 -21.68
CA GLY A 141 -8.90 -2.64 -22.43
C GLY A 141 -8.91 -1.35 -21.60
N ARG A 142 -8.70 -1.44 -20.29
CA ARG A 142 -8.69 -0.31 -19.34
C ARG A 142 -7.40 -0.22 -18.54
N ASP A 143 -6.35 -0.93 -18.95
CA ASP A 143 -5.05 -1.00 -18.27
C ASP A 143 -5.17 -1.41 -16.79
N ILE A 144 -6.08 -2.36 -16.50
CA ILE A 144 -6.28 -2.90 -15.15
C ILE A 144 -5.58 -4.25 -15.05
N ASP A 145 -4.42 -4.27 -14.40
CA ASP A 145 -3.66 -5.49 -14.20
C ASP A 145 -4.07 -6.24 -12.90
N ILE A 146 -4.83 -7.33 -13.05
CA ILE A 146 -5.25 -8.20 -11.93
C ILE A 146 -4.37 -9.45 -11.88
N ILE A 147 -3.31 -9.39 -11.06
CA ILE A 147 -2.46 -10.55 -10.77
C ILE A 147 -2.90 -11.18 -9.46
N LEU A 148 -3.61 -12.31 -9.52
CA LEU A 148 -4.13 -12.98 -8.32
C LEU A 148 -3.04 -13.41 -7.33
N ASN A 149 -1.80 -13.64 -7.79
CA ASN A 149 -0.66 -13.91 -6.88
C ASN A 149 -0.20 -12.67 -6.06
N ARG A 150 -0.67 -11.46 -6.38
CA ARG A 150 -0.39 -10.26 -5.59
C ARG A 150 -1.42 -10.11 -4.48
N ARG A 151 -0.94 -9.96 -3.23
CA ARG A 151 -1.78 -9.86 -2.02
C ARG A 151 -2.95 -8.89 -2.15
N ASN A 152 -2.73 -7.69 -2.67
CA ASN A 152 -3.79 -6.68 -2.81
C ASN A 152 -4.86 -7.06 -3.83
N CYS A 153 -4.45 -7.64 -4.97
CA CYS A 153 -5.37 -8.11 -6.00
C CYS A 153 -6.21 -9.27 -5.43
N MET A 154 -5.57 -10.25 -4.79
CA MET A 154 -6.29 -11.35 -4.15
C MET A 154 -7.26 -10.87 -3.08
N ALA A 155 -6.83 -9.95 -2.20
CA ALA A 155 -7.69 -9.39 -1.16
C ALA A 155 -8.91 -8.66 -1.75
N ALA A 156 -8.72 -7.92 -2.86
CA ALA A 156 -9.83 -7.28 -3.57
C ALA A 156 -10.78 -8.30 -4.20
N THR A 157 -10.25 -9.32 -4.88
CA THR A 157 -11.03 -10.42 -5.47
C THR A 157 -11.84 -11.15 -4.41
N LEU A 158 -11.22 -11.56 -3.29
CA LEU A 158 -11.91 -12.21 -2.18
C LEU A 158 -13.02 -11.35 -1.58
N LYS A 159 -12.76 -10.04 -1.39
CA LYS A 159 -13.76 -9.10 -0.89
C LYS A 159 -14.98 -8.99 -1.82
N ILE A 160 -14.78 -9.11 -3.13
CA ILE A 160 -15.89 -9.15 -4.09
C ILE A 160 -16.63 -10.50 -4.00
N ILE A 161 -15.90 -11.62 -3.91
CA ILE A 161 -16.46 -12.97 -3.73
C ILE A 161 -17.38 -13.01 -2.52
N GLU A 162 -16.86 -12.66 -1.35
CA GLU A 162 -17.59 -12.71 -0.08
C GLU A 162 -18.89 -11.88 -0.10
N ARG A 163 -18.87 -10.72 -0.76
CA ARG A 163 -20.02 -9.79 -0.77
C ARG A 163 -21.07 -10.11 -1.82
N ASN A 164 -20.67 -10.68 -2.95
CA ASN A 164 -21.56 -10.80 -4.12
C ASN A 164 -21.84 -12.25 -4.53
N PHE A 165 -21.02 -13.20 -4.08
CA PHE A 165 -21.11 -14.62 -4.45
C PHE A 165 -21.05 -15.54 -3.21
N PRO A 166 -21.95 -15.38 -2.23
CA PRO A 166 -21.95 -16.22 -1.04
C PRO A 166 -22.39 -17.65 -1.37
N GLU A 167 -21.73 -18.64 -0.74
CA GLU A 167 -22.20 -20.03 -0.74
C GLU A 167 -23.56 -20.12 -0.05
N ARG A 168 -24.51 -20.85 -0.65
CA ARG A 168 -25.71 -21.28 0.07
C ARG A 168 -25.30 -22.31 1.13
N ARG A 169 -25.30 -21.90 2.40
CA ARG A 169 -25.36 -22.86 3.50
C ARG A 169 -26.67 -23.65 3.34
N LEU A 170 -26.58 -24.93 2.98
CA LEU A 170 -27.73 -25.82 3.07
C LEU A 170 -28.29 -25.74 4.50
N PRO A 171 -29.63 -25.66 4.69
CA PRO A 171 -30.20 -25.67 6.02
C PRO A 171 -29.72 -26.95 6.72
N LYS A 172 -29.08 -26.80 7.89
CA LYS A 172 -28.79 -27.96 8.75
C LYS A 172 -30.12 -28.66 8.97
N SER A 173 -30.25 -29.89 8.48
CA SER A 173 -31.35 -30.77 8.85
C SER A 173 -31.37 -30.84 10.36
N ARG A 174 -32.41 -30.29 10.98
CA ARG A 174 -32.68 -30.51 12.40
C ARG A 174 -32.95 -32.00 12.55
N SER A 175 -31.95 -32.74 13.00
CA SER A 175 -32.08 -34.03 13.66
C SER A 175 -32.72 -33.84 15.03
#